data_AF-A0A0N0SJM4-F1
#
_entry.id   AF-A0A0N0SJM4-F1
#
_cell.length_a   1.000
_cell.length_b   1.000
_cell.length_c   1.000
_cell.angle_alpha   90.00
_cell.angle_beta   90.00
_cell.angle_gamma   90.00
#
_symmetry.space_group_name_H-M   'P 1'
#
loop_
_entity.id
_entity.type
_entity.pdbx_description
1 polymer ?
#
loop_
_entity_poly.entity_id
_entity_poly.type
_entity_poly.pdbx_seq_one_letter_code
_entity_poly.pdbx_strand_id
1 'polypeptide(L)'
;MLVSRYRTHENLHGQFMLALHRSGRRGEALSVYQRLRTTLVRELGIEPSAALRRLQRSILMTGPERPLESTETPKRRLAQVG
;
A
#
# COMPACT_ATOMS: atom_id res chain seq x y z
N MET A 1 9.51 17.20 -12.64
CA MET A 1 8.59 16.21 -12.02
C MET A 1 9.27 15.51 -10.85
N LEU A 2 8.87 15.79 -9.60
CA LEU A 2 9.47 15.20 -8.38
C LEU A 2 8.84 13.83 -8.00
N VAL A 3 7.66 13.52 -8.56
CA VAL A 3 6.89 12.29 -8.27
C VAL A 3 7.64 11.01 -8.67
N SER A 4 8.53 11.07 -9.67
CA SER A 4 9.30 9.89 -10.09
C SER A 4 10.43 9.53 -9.11
N ARG A 5 10.96 10.50 -8.34
CA ARG A 5 12.05 10.23 -7.38
C ARG A 5 11.56 9.63 -6.07
N TYR A 6 10.30 9.83 -5.70
CA TYR A 6 9.74 9.31 -4.44
C TYR A 6 8.98 7.99 -4.59
N ARG A 7 8.75 7.51 -5.82
CA ARG A 7 7.97 6.28 -6.05
C ARG A 7 8.57 5.07 -5.32
N THR A 8 9.89 5.01 -5.20
CA THR A 8 10.65 3.91 -4.58
C THR A 8 11.18 4.23 -3.17
N HIS A 9 10.79 5.36 -2.56
CA HIS A 9 11.25 5.74 -1.22
C HIS A 9 10.60 4.85 -0.13
N GLU A 10 11.26 3.73 0.19
CA GLU A 10 10.76 2.74 1.14
C GLU A 10 10.41 3.31 2.52
N ASN A 11 11.17 4.30 3.01
CA ASN A 11 10.90 4.91 4.32
C ASN A 11 9.54 5.64 4.35
N LEU A 12 9.23 6.42 3.31
CA LEU A 12 7.97 7.13 3.19
C LEU A 12 6.79 6.16 3.13
N HIS A 13 6.91 5.11 2.31
CA HIS A 13 5.90 4.05 2.22
C HIS A 13 5.76 3.30 3.55
N GLY A 14 6.87 3.04 4.26
CA GLY A 14 6.86 2.43 5.59
C GLY A 14 6.10 3.27 6.62
N GLN A 15 6.32 4.59 6.66
CA GLN A 15 5.58 5.48 7.56
C GLN A 15 4.10 5.55 7.20
N PHE A 16 3.77 5.58 5.91
CA PHE A 16 2.38 5.57 5.48
C PHE A 16 1.67 4.25 5.83
N MET A 17 2.33 3.10 5.62
CA MET A 17 1.83 1.79 6.06
C MET A 17 1.57 1.77 7.57
N LEU A 18 2.49 2.34 8.36
CA LEU A 18 2.35 2.39 9.81
C LEU A 18 1.19 3.28 10.25
N ALA A 19 1.00 4.44 9.60
CA ALA A 19 -0.13 5.32 9.85
C ALA A 19 -1.47 4.62 9.55
N LEU A 20 -1.59 3.99 8.37
CA LEU A 20 -2.78 3.23 7.98
C LEU A 20 -3.08 2.09 8.96
N HIS A 21 -2.05 1.34 9.35
CA HIS A 21 -2.18 0.26 10.32
C HIS A 21 -2.70 0.76 11.68
N ARG A 22 -2.14 1.87 12.20
CA ARG A 22 -2.60 2.47 13.46
C ARG A 22 -4.02 3.03 13.38
N SER A 23 -4.47 3.42 12.20
CA SER A 23 -5.86 3.84 11.95
C SER A 23 -6.84 2.67 11.75
N GLY A 24 -6.41 1.42 11.93
CA GLY A 24 -7.27 0.25 11.70
C GLY A 24 -7.59 0.01 10.22
N ARG A 25 -6.69 0.41 9.32
CA ARG A 25 -6.78 0.23 7.87
C ARG A 25 -5.67 -0.69 7.36
N ARG A 26 -5.52 -1.87 7.96
CA ARG A 26 -4.48 -2.85 7.61
C ARG A 26 -4.56 -3.31 6.17
N GLY A 27 -5.75 -3.53 5.62
CA GLY A 27 -5.92 -3.92 4.21
C GLY A 27 -5.25 -2.92 3.24
N GLU A 28 -5.40 -1.63 3.53
CA GLU A 28 -4.77 -0.57 2.74
C GLU A 28 -3.27 -0.48 2.98
N ALA A 29 -2.81 -0.68 4.22
CA ALA A 29 -1.38 -0.75 4.54
C ALA A 29 -0.68 -1.87 3.75
N LEU A 30 -1.29 -3.06 3.67
CA LEU A 30 -0.76 -4.18 2.89
C LEU A 30 -0.82 -3.92 1.37
N SER A 31 -1.84 -3.19 0.91
CA SER A 31 -1.96 -2.77 -0.50
C SER A 31 -0.87 -1.77 -0.91
N VAL A 32 -0.44 -0.88 -0.01
CA VAL A 32 0.74 0.00 -0.22
C VAL A 32 2.00 -0.84 -0.41
N TYR A 33 2.24 -1.80 0.47
CA TYR A 33 3.39 -2.70 0.38
C TYR A 33 3.44 -3.44 -0.96
N GLN A 34 2.33 -4.06 -1.38
CA GLN A 34 2.28 -4.83 -2.63
C GLN A 34 2.54 -3.97 -3.86
N ARG A 35 2.01 -2.74 -3.89
CA ARG A 35 2.27 -1.79 -4.99
C ARG A 35 3.73 -1.36 -5.03
N LEU A 36 4.33 -1.08 -3.88
CA LEU A 36 5.74 -0.72 -3.80
C LEU A 36 6.63 -1.90 -4.23
N ARG A 37 6.38 -3.11 -3.73
CA ARG A 37 7.12 -4.32 -4.14
C ARG A 37 7.05 -4.54 -5.64
N THR A 38 5.85 -4.50 -6.22
CA THR A 38 5.66 -4.66 -7.67
C THR A 38 6.47 -3.61 -8.45
N THR A 39 6.51 -2.38 -7.94
CA THR A 39 7.28 -1.30 -8.56
C THR A 39 8.79 -1.54 -8.45
N LEU A 40 9.29 -1.90 -7.27
CA LEU A 40 10.73 -2.18 -7.05
C LEU A 40 11.20 -3.35 -7.91
N VAL A 41 10.42 -4.43 -7.98
CA VAL A 41 10.76 -5.60 -8.79
C VAL A 41 10.71 -5.25 -10.28
N ARG A 42 9.66 -4.57 -10.75
CA ARG A 42 9.49 -4.24 -12.17
C ARG A 42 10.49 -3.20 -12.67
N GLU A 43 10.74 -2.15 -11.89
CA GLU A 43 11.51 -0.98 -12.34
C GLU A 43 12.99 -1.06 -11.96
N LEU A 44 13.34 -1.78 -10.88
CA LEU A 44 14.71 -1.87 -10.36
C LEU A 44 15.24 -3.31 -10.27
N GLY A 45 14.40 -4.34 -10.42
CA GLY A 45 14.81 -5.74 -10.27
C GLY A 45 15.17 -6.13 -8.84
N ILE A 46 14.77 -5.33 -7.85
CA ILE A 46 15.10 -5.54 -6.43
C ILE A 46 13.86 -5.84 -5.60
N GLU A 47 14.05 -6.56 -4.50
CA GLU A 47 13.03 -6.78 -3.48
C GLU A 47 13.05 -5.68 -2.42
N PRO A 48 11.91 -5.39 -1.73
CA PRO A 48 11.85 -4.40 -0.66
C PRO A 48 12.81 -4.74 0.48
N SER A 49 13.35 -3.73 1.14
CA SER A 49 14.28 -3.86 2.27
C SER A 49 13.75 -4.76 3.41
N ALA A 50 14.68 -5.32 4.18
CA ALA A 50 14.34 -6.15 5.34
C ALA A 50 13.49 -5.41 6.40
N ALA A 51 13.66 -4.09 6.53
CA ALA A 51 12.85 -3.27 7.41
C ALA A 51 11.37 -3.25 6.95
N LEU A 52 11.14 -3.03 5.65
CA LEU A 52 9.78 -2.99 5.12
C LEU A 52 9.09 -4.36 5.15
N ARG A 53 9.83 -5.44 4.85
CA ARG A 53 9.33 -6.82 5.00
C ARG A 53 8.96 -7.15 6.45
N ARG A 54 9.73 -6.66 7.43
CA ARG A 54 9.40 -6.80 8.86
C ARG A 54 8.13 -6.05 9.23
N LEU A 55 7.94 -4.84 8.73
CA LEU A 55 6.71 -4.07 8.95
C LEU A 55 5.49 -4.79 8.36
N GLN A 56 5.57 -5.29 7.12
CA GLN A 56 4.50 -6.07 6.50
C GLN A 56 4.12 -7.29 7.38
N ARG A 57 5.11 -8.03 7.88
CA ARG A 57 4.87 -9.16 8.78
C ARG A 57 4.22 -8.74 10.09
N SER A 58 4.68 -7.63 10.70
CA SER A 58 4.07 -7.10 11.92
C SER A 58 2.59 -6.79 11.72
N ILE A 59 2.25 -6.13 10.61
CA ILE A 59 0.88 -5.79 10.24
C ILE A 59 0.04 -7.07 10.01
N LEU A 60 0.63 -8.12 9.45
CA LEU A 60 -0.03 -9.41 9.24
C LEU A 60 -0.30 -10.18 10.55
N MET A 61 0.53 -9.97 11.58
CA MET A 61 0.44 -10.69 12.86
C MET A 61 -0.48 -10.01 13.88
N THR A 62 -0.82 -8.73 13.69
CA THR A 62 -1.92 -8.12 14.44
C THR A 62 -3.22 -8.89 14.12
N GLY A 63 -4.08 -9.19 15.10
CA GLY A 63 -5.26 -10.06 14.92
C GLY A 63 -6.30 -9.57 13.88
N PRO A 64 -7.43 -10.29 13.71
CA PRO A 64 -8.39 -10.01 12.64
C PRO A 64 -8.95 -8.59 12.73
N GLU A 65 -8.70 -7.81 11.68
CA GLU A 65 -9.32 -6.51 11.49
C GLU A 65 -10.76 -6.74 10.99
N ARG A 66 -11.73 -6.05 11.60
CA ARG A 66 -13.11 -6.05 11.09
C ARG A 66 -13.07 -5.51 9.66
N PRO A 67 -13.70 -6.17 8.67
CA PRO A 67 -13.78 -5.64 7.32
C PRO A 67 -14.39 -4.24 7.37
N LEU A 68 -13.58 -3.23 7.07
CA LEU A 68 -14.12 -1.93 6.72
C LEU A 68 -14.73 -2.11 5.34
N GLU A 69 -16.04 -1.90 5.22
CA GLU A 69 -16.71 -1.72 3.93
C GLU A 69 -15.85 -0.74 3.14
N SER A 70 -15.19 -1.29 2.11
CA SER A 70 -14.44 -0.54 1.15
C SER A 70 -15.36 0.57 0.64
N THR A 71 -14.98 1.82 0.88
CA THR A 71 -15.45 2.93 0.08
C THR A 71 -14.95 2.67 -1.33
N GLU A 72 -15.71 1.85 -2.05
CA GLU A 72 -15.64 1.72 -3.48
C GLU A 72 -15.75 3.13 -4.03
N THR A 73 -14.61 3.67 -4.45
CA THR A 73 -14.61 4.79 -5.38
C THR A 73 -15.34 4.26 -6.61
N PRO A 74 -16.52 4.79 -6.98
CA PRO A 74 -17.34 4.20 -8.01
C PRO A 74 -16.64 4.34 -9.37
N LYS A 75 -15.84 3.33 -9.73
CA LYS A 75 -15.45 3.05 -11.10
C LYS A 75 -16.65 2.45 -11.83
N ARG A 76 -17.71 3.24 -12.03
CA ARG A 76 -18.79 2.98 -12.99
C ARG A 76 -19.79 4.13 -12.95
N ARG A 77 -19.65 5.06 -13.91
CA ARG A 77 -20.73 5.73 -14.68
C ARG A 77 -20.10 6.78 -15.60
N LEU A 78 -19.27 6.32 -16.55
CA LEU A 78 -19.05 7.00 -17.82
C LEU A 78 -19.37 5.99 -18.92
N ALA A 79 -20.64 5.58 -18.94
CA ALA A 79 -21.27 4.85 -20.02
C ALA A 79 -22.78 5.08 -19.90
N GLN A 80 -23.21 6.34 -20.01
CA GLN A 80 -24.57 6.75 -20.38
C GLN A 80 -24.69 8.26 -20.25
N VAL A 81 -24.35 8.98 -21.33
CA VAL A 81 -25.06 10.13 -21.91
C VAL A 81 -24.42 10.26 -23.29
N GLY A 82 -25.07 10.26 -24.44
CA GLY A 82 -26.45 10.17 -24.91
C GLY A 82 -26.34 10.24 -26.43
#